data_AF-A0A9K3LJT1-F1
#
_entry.id   AF-A0A9K3LJT1-F1
#
_cell.length_a   1.000
_cell.length_b   1.000
_cell.length_c   1.000
_cell.angle_alpha   90.00
_cell.angle_beta   90.00
_cell.angle_gamma   90.00
#
_symmetry.space_group_name_H-M   'P 1'
#
loop_
_entity.id
_entity.type
_entity.pdbx_description
1 polymer ?
#
loop_
_entity_poly.entity_id
_entity_poly.type
_entity_poly.pdbx_seq_one_letter_code
_entity_poly.pdbx_strand_id
1 'polypeptide(L)'
;MHCIGIVLLLAVLQSNPSFGFMQRSCSRNDVVLLLTRVDDGASGKDDRNVQSVRDDTSNNDLSTGSLSRRSALQRSVEIVSLITTAALGSRPAMAADSTDNGFIPATRPTAYRVDSTQPPTLIPLANARKENQVLRELGNGSGTDKNEIVDDSVNLNNMLNKAVFGSIDAVSSLIGSKKDESKVGPGYASFVCMGLPAATTSVDIDLAASLLTPIVQSRNKDTALGLFFCPMSAQSALDSYSQSGDENALKASIKESGVDDGTMDLYMPLLKVARQHSLQLLALSPEVQDIESSRKNGLQSISPERRQQYVADPQGFISVTQDPRYKLYTDRSLLKDFTAVSKDDKATGFFAERILVHETAATVAAKYAVMRPESLVTIVAHIPDVRFLLGINGRIPRVCAALNSQRQVPNKVTDNAVTTILLNPTASETLSASRYLRLEIGTGPETLEYQTKVADYLWFSSSPKVNLIPRLMNA
;
A
#
# COMPACT_ATOMS: atom_id res chain seq x y z
N MET A 1 5.24 -32.99 -5.80
CA MET A 1 5.23 -31.52 -5.63
C MET A 1 4.13 -31.19 -4.61
N HIS A 2 4.51 -30.56 -3.50
CA HIS A 2 3.78 -30.61 -2.23
C HIS A 2 2.64 -29.57 -2.10
N CYS A 3 1.42 -30.06 -1.84
CA CYS A 3 0.29 -29.32 -1.28
C CYS A 3 0.17 -29.57 0.24
N ILE A 4 1.17 -29.17 1.03
CA ILE A 4 1.22 -29.47 2.50
C ILE A 4 0.88 -28.24 3.37
N GLY A 5 0.71 -27.03 2.81
CA GLY A 5 0.65 -25.79 3.62
C GLY A 5 -0.65 -25.48 4.39
N ILE A 6 -1.81 -26.06 4.03
CA ILE A 6 -3.12 -25.54 4.50
C ILE A 6 -3.81 -26.43 5.54
N VAL A 7 -3.49 -27.73 5.58
CA VAL A 7 -4.20 -28.69 6.46
C VAL A 7 -3.82 -28.54 7.94
N LEU A 8 -2.64 -27.97 8.25
CA LEU A 8 -2.17 -27.89 9.65
C LEU A 8 -2.84 -26.79 10.49
N LEU A 9 -3.48 -25.78 9.87
CA LEU A 9 -4.10 -24.67 10.61
C LEU A 9 -5.53 -24.98 11.09
N LEU A 10 -6.24 -25.88 10.40
CA LEU A 10 -7.65 -26.21 10.70
C LEU A 10 -7.81 -27.25 11.81
N ALA A 11 -6.80 -28.09 12.08
CA ALA A 11 -6.91 -29.19 13.06
C ALA A 11 -6.74 -28.75 14.53
N VAL A 12 -6.36 -27.49 14.81
CA VAL A 12 -5.87 -27.08 16.15
C VAL A 12 -6.89 -26.28 16.98
N LEU A 13 -8.06 -25.92 16.44
CA LEU A 13 -9.05 -25.08 17.16
C LEU A 13 -10.28 -25.83 17.72
N GLN A 14 -10.36 -27.16 17.58
CA GLN A 14 -11.48 -27.95 18.14
C GLN A 14 -11.25 -28.49 19.57
N SER A 15 -10.16 -28.12 20.27
CA SER A 15 -9.88 -28.62 21.62
C SER A 15 -9.70 -27.50 22.64
N ASN A 16 -10.81 -26.95 23.14
CA ASN A 16 -10.87 -26.22 24.41
C ASN A 16 -12.31 -26.09 24.93
N PRO A 17 -12.77 -26.92 25.89
CA PRO A 17 -13.97 -26.65 26.66
C PRO A 17 -13.56 -26.30 28.10
N SER A 18 -13.51 -25.01 28.43
CA SER A 18 -13.46 -24.55 29.83
C SER A 18 -13.98 -23.10 29.92
N PHE A 19 -15.31 -22.94 29.93
CA PHE A 19 -15.93 -21.69 30.37
C PHE A 19 -16.96 -22.00 31.46
N GLY A 20 -16.62 -21.59 32.68
CA GLY A 20 -17.49 -21.70 33.85
C GLY A 20 -18.66 -20.72 33.75
N PHE A 21 -19.87 -21.26 33.88
CA PHE A 21 -21.11 -20.52 33.93
C PHE A 21 -21.29 -19.84 35.29
N MET A 22 -21.38 -18.52 35.30
CA MET A 22 -21.86 -17.75 36.45
C MET A 22 -23.37 -17.57 36.32
N GLN A 23 -24.12 -18.21 37.22
CA GLN A 23 -25.58 -18.16 37.33
C GLN A 23 -26.05 -16.74 37.68
N ARG A 24 -26.86 -16.12 36.80
CA ARG A 24 -27.90 -15.18 37.21
C ARG A 24 -29.17 -15.41 36.40
N SER A 25 -30.25 -15.64 37.15
CA SER A 25 -31.63 -15.79 36.75
C SER A 25 -32.19 -14.56 36.05
N CYS A 26 -32.89 -14.75 34.92
CA CYS A 26 -34.26 -14.26 34.71
C CYS A 26 -34.80 -14.59 33.30
N SER A 27 -36.01 -15.16 33.29
CA SER A 27 -37.09 -15.03 32.29
C SER A 27 -36.88 -15.51 30.84
N ARG A 28 -37.48 -16.68 30.57
CA ARG A 28 -38.31 -17.09 29.41
C ARG A 28 -38.36 -16.15 28.19
N ASN A 29 -37.96 -16.67 27.02
CA ASN A 29 -38.87 -16.88 25.88
C ASN A 29 -38.25 -17.87 24.88
N ASP A 30 -39.10 -18.79 24.41
CA ASP A 30 -38.80 -19.91 23.53
C ASP A 30 -38.43 -19.47 22.10
N VAL A 31 -37.38 -20.06 21.54
CA VAL A 31 -37.28 -20.35 20.10
C VAL A 31 -36.68 -21.74 19.94
N VAL A 32 -37.52 -22.64 19.43
CA VAL A 32 -37.21 -24.00 19.01
C VAL A 32 -36.38 -23.95 17.72
N LEU A 33 -35.22 -24.61 17.70
CA LEU A 33 -34.49 -24.91 16.47
C LEU A 33 -34.18 -26.41 16.42
N LEU A 34 -34.85 -27.10 15.51
CA LEU A 34 -34.58 -28.50 15.15
C LEU A 34 -33.17 -28.62 14.57
N LEU A 35 -32.34 -29.48 15.16
CA LEU A 35 -31.15 -30.04 14.52
C LEU A 35 -31.49 -31.44 14.01
N THR A 36 -31.66 -31.57 12.70
CA THR A 36 -31.66 -32.86 12.02
C THR A 36 -30.22 -33.33 11.83
N ARG A 37 -29.94 -34.48 12.45
CA ARG A 37 -28.74 -35.30 12.29
C ARG A 37 -28.77 -35.92 10.88
N VAL A 38 -27.68 -35.82 10.12
CA VAL A 38 -27.48 -36.61 8.90
C VAL A 38 -26.33 -37.55 9.18
N ASP A 39 -26.64 -38.85 9.12
CA ASP A 39 -25.73 -39.97 9.38
C ASP A 39 -24.79 -40.23 8.20
N ASP A 40 -23.62 -40.75 8.56
CA ASP A 40 -22.58 -41.29 7.68
C ASP A 40 -23.07 -42.51 6.89
N GLY A 41 -22.70 -42.58 5.62
CA GLY A 41 -22.92 -43.74 4.75
C GLY A 41 -21.73 -43.99 3.84
N ALA A 42 -20.97 -45.05 4.16
CA ALA A 42 -19.88 -45.60 3.37
C ALA A 42 -20.36 -46.53 2.24
N SER A 43 -19.45 -46.86 1.31
CA SER A 43 -19.37 -48.09 0.47
C SER A 43 -19.62 -47.97 -1.05
N GLY A 44 -18.68 -48.57 -1.82
CA GLY A 44 -18.88 -49.16 -3.17
C GLY A 44 -18.03 -48.50 -4.27
N LYS A 45 -16.83 -48.96 -4.64
CA LYS A 45 -16.40 -50.12 -5.48
C LYS A 45 -16.90 -50.14 -6.94
N ASP A 46 -15.94 -50.45 -7.82
CA ASP A 46 -16.02 -51.09 -9.16
C ASP A 46 -16.46 -50.20 -10.34
N ASP A 47 -16.02 -50.32 -11.60
CA ASP A 47 -14.89 -50.97 -12.30
C ASP A 47 -15.04 -50.59 -13.81
N ARG A 48 -14.00 -50.79 -14.65
CA ARG A 48 -13.97 -50.82 -16.15
C ARG A 48 -14.03 -49.48 -16.92
N ASN A 49 -13.02 -49.09 -17.71
CA ASN A 49 -12.47 -49.63 -18.97
C ASN A 49 -13.37 -49.37 -20.21
N VAL A 50 -12.88 -48.59 -21.20
CA VAL A 50 -12.96 -48.82 -22.67
C VAL A 50 -12.30 -47.65 -23.45
N GLN A 51 -11.16 -47.98 -24.06
CA GLN A 51 -10.64 -47.72 -25.42
C GLN A 51 -11.36 -46.79 -26.45
N SER A 52 -10.53 -45.89 -27.01
CA SER A 52 -10.17 -45.74 -28.45
C SER A 52 -11.03 -44.96 -29.48
N VAL A 53 -10.28 -44.51 -30.52
CA VAL A 53 -10.64 -44.04 -31.88
C VAL A 53 -10.73 -42.50 -32.02
N ARG A 54 -9.76 -41.78 -32.60
CA ARG A 54 -9.28 -41.60 -34.01
C ARG A 54 -10.16 -40.74 -34.94
N ASP A 55 -9.47 -39.85 -35.66
CA ASP A 55 -9.75 -39.27 -36.99
C ASP A 55 -10.90 -38.22 -37.05
N ASP A 56 -10.93 -37.18 -37.88
CA ASP A 56 -10.01 -36.43 -38.75
C ASP A 56 -10.85 -35.24 -39.31
N THR A 57 -10.21 -34.25 -39.95
CA THR A 57 -10.82 -33.27 -40.92
C THR A 57 -11.86 -32.26 -40.39
N SER A 58 -12.03 -31.03 -40.89
CA SER A 58 -11.36 -30.14 -41.85
C SER A 58 -12.16 -28.82 -41.88
N ASN A 59 -11.48 -27.70 -42.18
CA ASN A 59 -11.99 -26.50 -42.89
C ASN A 59 -13.24 -25.75 -42.38
N ASN A 60 -13.07 -24.47 -42.01
CA ASN A 60 -13.33 -23.38 -42.96
C ASN A 60 -12.97 -21.99 -42.40
N ASP A 61 -12.46 -21.20 -43.33
CA ASP A 61 -12.24 -19.76 -43.32
C ASP A 61 -13.34 -18.92 -42.65
N LEU A 62 -12.93 -17.80 -42.04
CA LEU A 62 -13.47 -16.48 -42.39
C LEU A 62 -12.55 -15.37 -41.86
N SER A 63 -11.92 -14.70 -42.82
CA SER A 63 -11.16 -13.48 -42.70
C SER A 63 -12.04 -12.26 -42.41
N THR A 64 -11.62 -11.37 -41.51
CA THR A 64 -11.91 -9.93 -41.61
C THR A 64 -10.77 -9.06 -41.06
N GLY A 65 -9.91 -8.63 -41.99
CA GLY A 65 -9.44 -7.25 -42.18
C GLY A 65 -8.95 -6.44 -40.97
N SER A 66 -7.64 -6.44 -40.77
CA SER A 66 -6.90 -5.39 -40.06
C SER A 66 -6.90 -4.07 -40.84
N LEU A 67 -7.45 -2.99 -40.28
CA LEU A 67 -7.32 -1.63 -40.81
C LEU A 67 -6.17 -0.88 -40.12
N SER A 68 -5.20 -0.46 -40.95
CA SER A 68 -3.99 0.28 -40.60
C SER A 68 -4.27 1.77 -40.41
N ARG A 69 -3.92 2.31 -39.22
CA ARG A 69 -4.13 3.72 -38.80
C ARG A 69 -3.17 4.74 -39.43
N ARG A 70 -2.56 4.48 -40.59
CA ARG A 70 -1.42 5.29 -41.10
C ARG A 70 -1.68 6.21 -42.31
N SER A 71 -2.94 6.52 -42.64
CA SER A 71 -3.24 7.33 -43.84
C SER A 71 -4.41 8.30 -43.66
N ALA A 72 -4.30 9.29 -42.75
CA ALA A 72 -5.33 10.33 -42.63
C ALA A 72 -4.83 11.72 -42.18
N LEU A 73 -3.56 12.07 -42.40
CA LEU A 73 -3.09 13.45 -42.21
C LEU A 73 -2.07 13.83 -43.29
N GLN A 74 -2.57 14.08 -44.50
CA GLN A 74 -1.85 14.85 -45.53
C GLN A 74 -2.86 15.68 -46.33
N ARG A 75 -2.56 16.99 -46.43
CA ARG A 75 -3.21 18.05 -47.23
C ARG A 75 -4.50 18.60 -46.61
N SER A 76 -4.61 19.89 -46.31
CA SER A 76 -4.42 21.02 -47.22
C SER A 76 -3.76 22.27 -46.60
N VAL A 77 -3.16 23.06 -47.49
CA VAL A 77 -2.27 24.21 -47.34
C VAL A 77 -3.00 25.46 -47.88
N GLU A 78 -2.88 26.58 -47.15
CA GLU A 78 -2.95 28.02 -47.55
C GLU A 78 -4.26 28.54 -48.20
N ILE A 79 -4.70 29.81 -48.15
CA ILE A 79 -4.10 31.17 -48.16
C ILE A 79 -5.14 32.12 -47.46
N VAL A 80 -4.81 33.16 -46.67
CA VAL A 80 -4.74 34.61 -47.04
C VAL A 80 -4.29 35.43 -45.81
N SER A 81 -3.36 36.36 -46.03
CA SER A 81 -2.77 37.29 -45.05
C SER A 81 -3.51 38.63 -44.89
N LEU A 82 -3.00 39.46 -43.94
CA LEU A 82 -3.02 40.95 -43.88
C LEU A 82 -4.28 41.57 -43.17
N ILE A 83 -4.25 42.39 -42.08
CA ILE A 83 -3.45 43.59 -41.70
C ILE A 83 -3.54 43.92 -40.16
N THR A 84 -2.50 44.59 -39.65
CA THR A 84 -2.35 45.53 -38.48
C THR A 84 -2.22 45.07 -37.01
N THR A 85 -0.97 45.17 -36.54
CA THR A 85 -0.45 45.84 -35.34
C THR A 85 -1.40 46.53 -34.35
N ALA A 86 -1.36 46.10 -33.09
CA ALA A 86 -1.32 46.96 -31.91
C ALA A 86 -0.60 46.24 -30.75
N ALA A 87 0.33 46.95 -30.13
CA ALA A 87 1.29 46.46 -29.15
C ALA A 87 0.67 46.23 -27.76
N LEU A 88 0.90 45.06 -27.18
CA LEU A 88 0.92 44.83 -25.73
C LEU A 88 2.03 43.82 -25.43
N GLY A 89 2.98 44.23 -24.61
CA GLY A 89 4.26 43.55 -24.42
C GLY A 89 4.14 42.18 -23.76
N SER A 90 4.39 41.13 -24.53
CA SER A 90 4.93 39.88 -24.04
C SER A 90 6.36 39.75 -24.58
N ARG A 91 7.34 39.78 -23.69
CA ARG A 91 8.73 39.48 -24.06
C ARG A 91 8.73 38.01 -24.52
N PRO A 92 9.11 37.70 -25.77
CA PRO A 92 9.38 36.33 -26.14
C PRO A 92 10.54 35.85 -25.27
N ALA A 93 10.42 34.64 -24.72
CA ALA A 93 11.50 33.99 -24.01
C ALA A 93 12.75 34.04 -24.90
N MET A 94 13.77 34.77 -24.46
CA MET A 94 15.06 34.78 -25.11
C MET A 94 15.66 33.38 -24.99
N ALA A 95 15.51 32.60 -26.06
CA ALA A 95 16.38 31.48 -26.33
C ALA A 95 17.57 31.99 -27.15
N ALA A 96 18.74 31.48 -26.80
CA ALA A 96 20.03 31.58 -27.48
C ALA A 96 20.77 32.92 -27.34
N ASP A 97 21.51 33.04 -26.23
CA ASP A 97 22.86 33.58 -26.33
C ASP A 97 23.79 32.44 -26.78
N SER A 98 24.61 32.73 -27.78
CA SER A 98 25.22 31.79 -28.70
C SER A 98 26.67 31.50 -28.32
N THR A 99 26.88 30.64 -27.32
CA THR A 99 28.19 29.97 -27.09
C THR A 99 28.09 28.50 -26.67
N ASP A 100 26.90 27.88 -26.63
CA ASP A 100 26.72 26.58 -25.96
C ASP A 100 25.89 25.59 -26.81
N ASN A 101 26.55 24.72 -27.58
CA ASN A 101 25.92 23.59 -28.28
C ASN A 101 25.47 22.46 -27.31
N GLY A 102 25.07 22.83 -26.09
CA GLY A 102 24.72 21.93 -25.02
C GLY A 102 23.29 21.43 -25.17
N PHE A 103 23.12 20.21 -25.67
CA PHE A 103 21.90 19.45 -25.43
C PHE A 103 21.71 19.33 -23.91
N ILE A 104 20.76 20.09 -23.34
CA ILE A 104 20.35 19.93 -21.94
C ILE A 104 19.35 18.77 -21.93
N PRO A 105 19.70 17.60 -21.35
CA PRO A 105 18.76 16.50 -21.24
C PRO A 105 17.55 16.96 -20.44
N ALA A 106 16.34 16.64 -20.91
CA ALA A 106 15.13 16.93 -20.14
C ALA A 106 15.21 16.27 -18.75
N THR A 107 15.08 17.08 -17.69
CA THR A 107 15.04 16.59 -16.32
C THR A 107 13.84 15.66 -16.17
N ARG A 108 14.08 14.38 -15.87
CA ARG A 108 13.01 13.41 -15.70
C ARG A 108 12.30 13.64 -14.35
N PRO A 109 10.98 13.42 -14.28
CA PRO A 109 10.24 13.47 -13.03
C PRO A 109 10.85 12.56 -11.96
N THR A 110 10.82 13.02 -10.72
CA THR A 110 11.25 12.27 -9.54
C THR A 110 10.11 11.54 -8.85
N ALA A 111 8.86 11.82 -9.23
CA ALA A 111 7.69 11.20 -8.65
C ALA A 111 6.70 10.73 -9.72
N TYR A 112 6.08 9.58 -9.47
CA TYR A 112 5.15 8.93 -10.38
C TYR A 112 3.95 8.39 -9.59
N ARG A 113 2.74 8.57 -10.11
CA ARG A 113 1.54 7.85 -9.66
C ARG A 113 1.44 6.53 -10.42
N VAL A 114 1.16 5.45 -9.69
CA VAL A 114 0.85 4.14 -10.27
C VAL A 114 -0.65 4.04 -10.47
N ASP A 115 -1.06 4.10 -11.73
CA ASP A 115 -2.45 3.98 -12.13
C ASP A 115 -2.87 2.50 -12.14
N SER A 116 -4.14 2.23 -11.83
CA SER A 116 -4.70 0.88 -11.70
C SER A 116 -5.19 0.31 -13.03
N THR A 117 -4.65 0.77 -14.16
CA THR A 117 -4.91 0.23 -15.51
C THR A 117 -4.54 -1.25 -15.58
N GLN A 118 -5.10 -1.98 -16.55
CA GLN A 118 -4.75 -3.38 -16.81
C GLN A 118 -3.95 -3.51 -18.13
N PRO A 119 -2.59 -3.54 -18.07
CA PRO A 119 -1.76 -3.52 -16.88
C PRO A 119 -1.36 -2.11 -16.40
N PRO A 120 -0.91 -1.93 -15.14
CA PRO A 120 -0.62 -0.64 -14.54
C PRO A 120 0.38 0.21 -15.34
N THR A 121 0.09 1.50 -15.36
CA THR A 121 0.88 2.55 -16.03
C THR A 121 1.41 3.55 -15.01
N LEU A 122 2.45 4.29 -15.41
CA LEU A 122 3.04 5.33 -14.59
C LEU A 122 2.69 6.71 -15.16
N ILE A 123 2.11 7.55 -14.30
CA ILE A 123 1.76 8.93 -14.61
C ILE A 123 2.79 9.83 -13.92
N PRO A 124 3.63 10.58 -14.68
CA PRO A 124 4.63 11.44 -14.09
C PRO A 124 4.01 12.65 -13.38
N LEU A 125 4.51 12.95 -12.17
CA LEU A 125 4.23 14.22 -11.50
C LEU A 125 5.20 15.27 -12.05
N ALA A 126 4.87 15.81 -13.23
CA ALA A 126 5.79 16.55 -14.10
C ALA A 126 6.42 17.83 -13.51
N ASN A 127 5.95 18.33 -12.36
CA ASN A 127 6.53 19.51 -11.74
C ASN A 127 6.40 19.48 -10.21
N ALA A 128 7.29 20.23 -9.54
CA ALA A 128 7.32 20.36 -8.08
C ALA A 128 6.01 20.89 -7.48
N ARG A 129 5.20 21.63 -8.26
CA ARG A 129 3.89 22.12 -7.82
C ARG A 129 2.89 20.97 -7.67
N LYS A 130 2.81 20.07 -8.65
CA LYS A 130 1.97 18.86 -8.59
C LYS A 130 2.43 17.92 -7.48
N GLU A 131 3.74 17.71 -7.35
CA GLU A 131 4.31 16.93 -6.24
C GLU A 131 3.88 17.49 -4.87
N ASN A 132 4.09 18.78 -4.63
CA ASN A 132 3.67 19.43 -3.38
C ASN A 132 2.16 19.42 -3.18
N GLN A 133 1.37 19.55 -4.25
CA GLN A 133 -0.09 19.47 -4.17
C GLN A 133 -0.52 18.08 -3.68
N VAL A 134 0.01 17.00 -4.29
CA VAL A 134 -0.29 15.63 -3.87
C VAL A 134 0.08 15.43 -2.40
N LEU A 135 1.28 15.85 -1.97
CA LEU A 135 1.71 15.69 -0.58
C LEU A 135 0.79 16.43 0.40
N ARG A 136 0.34 17.64 0.06
CA ARG A 136 -0.64 18.40 0.88
C ARG A 136 -2.02 17.75 0.89
N GLU A 137 -2.47 17.20 -0.23
CA GLU A 137 -3.73 16.45 -0.30
C GLU A 137 -3.70 15.19 0.57
N LEU A 138 -2.59 14.45 0.56
CA LEU A 138 -2.35 13.34 1.49
C LEU A 138 -2.38 13.82 2.94
N GLY A 139 -1.70 14.94 3.21
CA GLY A 139 -1.73 15.64 4.50
C GLY A 139 -3.11 16.05 4.98
N ASN A 140 -4.02 16.34 4.07
CA ASN A 140 -5.43 16.69 4.36
C ASN A 140 -6.34 15.47 4.51
N GLY A 141 -5.81 14.25 4.33
CA GLY A 141 -6.58 13.01 4.40
C GLY A 141 -7.39 12.73 3.13
N SER A 142 -6.93 13.15 1.96
CA SER A 142 -7.58 12.78 0.70
C SER A 142 -7.47 11.28 0.41
N GLY A 143 -6.46 10.62 0.97
CA GLY A 143 -6.14 9.22 0.66
C GLY A 143 -5.73 9.06 -0.80
N THR A 144 -5.97 7.88 -1.38
CA THR A 144 -5.75 7.66 -2.81
C THR A 144 -6.82 6.77 -3.40
N ASP A 145 -7.43 7.21 -4.49
CA ASP A 145 -8.35 6.38 -5.24
C ASP A 145 -7.60 5.23 -5.91
N LYS A 146 -8.07 4.02 -5.67
CA LYS A 146 -7.51 2.78 -6.20
C LYS A 146 -8.14 2.36 -7.53
N ASN A 147 -9.18 3.05 -7.98
CA ASN A 147 -9.79 2.80 -9.28
C ASN A 147 -8.86 3.22 -10.42
N GLU A 148 -9.03 2.56 -11.57
CA GLU A 148 -8.36 2.93 -12.82
C GLU A 148 -8.75 4.36 -13.22
N ILE A 149 -7.75 5.19 -13.54
CA ILE A 149 -8.01 6.48 -14.16
C ILE A 149 -8.36 6.20 -15.61
N VAL A 150 -9.66 6.05 -15.87
CA VAL A 150 -10.16 6.08 -17.24
C VAL A 150 -9.98 7.50 -17.73
N ASP A 151 -8.87 7.75 -18.43
CA ASP A 151 -8.63 9.02 -19.09
C ASP A 151 -9.83 9.26 -19.99
N ASP A 152 -10.64 10.23 -19.58
CA ASP A 152 -12.00 10.44 -20.03
C ASP A 152 -11.99 10.36 -21.55
N SER A 153 -12.55 9.30 -22.12
CA SER A 153 -12.47 9.06 -23.57
C SER A 153 -12.81 10.38 -24.26
N VAL A 154 -11.96 10.80 -25.19
CA VAL A 154 -12.11 12.08 -25.90
C VAL A 154 -13.40 12.03 -26.70
N ASN A 155 -14.52 12.19 -26.02
CA ASN A 155 -15.83 12.34 -26.60
C ASN A 155 -16.01 13.84 -26.87
N LEU A 156 -16.86 14.16 -27.84
CA LEU A 156 -17.06 15.54 -28.27
C LEU A 156 -17.47 16.44 -27.08
N ASN A 157 -18.22 15.90 -26.11
CA ASN A 157 -18.60 16.63 -24.89
C ASN A 157 -17.40 16.97 -24.01
N ASN A 158 -16.44 16.07 -23.83
CA ASN A 158 -15.22 16.30 -23.05
C ASN A 158 -14.30 17.29 -23.75
N MET A 159 -14.21 17.26 -25.09
CA MET A 159 -13.49 18.27 -25.87
C MET A 159 -14.17 19.65 -25.79
N LEU A 160 -15.48 19.71 -25.97
CA LEU A 160 -16.25 20.95 -25.89
C LEU A 160 -16.22 21.52 -24.47
N ASN A 161 -16.32 20.70 -23.43
CA ASN A 161 -16.18 21.14 -22.06
C ASN A 161 -14.77 21.65 -21.77
N LYS A 162 -13.71 20.98 -22.26
CA LYS A 162 -12.32 21.47 -22.15
C LYS A 162 -12.10 22.77 -22.94
N ALA A 163 -12.77 22.94 -24.08
CA ALA A 163 -12.66 24.13 -24.93
C ALA A 163 -13.45 25.33 -24.38
N VAL A 164 -14.62 25.08 -23.78
CA VAL A 164 -15.51 26.12 -23.24
C VAL A 164 -15.10 26.52 -21.82
N PHE A 165 -14.68 25.58 -20.99
CA PHE A 165 -14.39 25.82 -19.57
C PHE A 165 -12.89 25.74 -19.21
N GLY A 166 -12.01 25.42 -20.16
CA GLY A 166 -10.60 25.13 -19.90
C GLY A 166 -10.38 23.70 -19.41
N SER A 167 -9.11 23.30 -19.22
CA SER A 167 -8.73 21.96 -18.75
C SER A 167 -9.52 21.54 -17.50
N ILE A 168 -10.28 20.44 -17.61
CA ILE A 168 -11.28 19.96 -16.63
C ILE A 168 -10.74 19.82 -15.21
N ASP A 169 -9.45 19.50 -15.01
CA ASP A 169 -8.84 19.40 -13.67
C ASP A 169 -8.84 20.73 -12.89
N ALA A 170 -8.80 21.86 -13.60
CA ALA A 170 -8.94 23.17 -12.98
C ALA A 170 -10.40 23.42 -12.57
N VAL A 171 -11.37 22.99 -13.37
CA VAL A 171 -12.80 23.28 -13.16
C VAL A 171 -13.42 22.39 -12.08
N SER A 172 -13.02 21.11 -12.00
CA SER A 172 -13.48 20.20 -10.94
C SER A 172 -12.94 20.57 -9.56
N SER A 173 -11.76 21.20 -9.49
CA SER A 173 -11.22 21.75 -8.24
C SER A 173 -11.79 23.13 -7.86
N LEU A 174 -12.25 23.93 -8.83
CA LEU A 174 -12.82 25.26 -8.63
C LEU A 174 -14.33 25.27 -8.33
N ILE A 175 -15.09 24.31 -8.84
CA ILE A 175 -16.51 24.15 -8.51
C ILE A 175 -16.61 23.37 -7.20
N GLY A 176 -16.30 24.07 -6.10
CA GLY A 176 -16.49 23.68 -4.71
C GLY A 176 -16.48 22.17 -4.48
N SER A 177 -15.29 21.59 -4.31
CA SER A 177 -15.13 20.20 -3.88
C SER A 177 -16.02 19.95 -2.67
N LYS A 178 -17.21 19.37 -2.89
CA LYS A 178 -18.08 18.92 -1.80
C LYS A 178 -17.19 18.03 -0.95
N LYS A 179 -16.97 18.45 0.30
CA LYS A 179 -16.14 17.73 1.24
C LYS A 179 -16.73 16.32 1.31
N ASP A 180 -15.97 15.33 0.84
CA ASP A 180 -16.43 13.95 0.80
C ASP A 180 -16.74 13.52 2.24
N GLU A 181 -18.04 13.38 2.55
CA GLU A 181 -18.51 13.07 3.90
C GLU A 181 -17.99 11.71 4.41
N SER A 182 -17.54 10.85 3.49
CA SER A 182 -16.88 9.58 3.82
C SER A 182 -15.45 9.77 4.35
N LYS A 183 -14.80 10.90 4.05
CA LYS A 183 -13.41 11.21 4.43
C LYS A 183 -13.29 12.18 5.60
N VAL A 184 -14.35 12.33 6.39
CA VAL A 184 -14.39 13.25 7.53
C VAL A 184 -15.23 12.69 8.68
N GLY A 185 -15.02 13.25 9.87
CA GLY A 185 -15.76 12.96 11.08
C GLY A 185 -15.34 11.69 11.83
N PRO A 186 -16.14 11.30 12.84
CA PRO A 186 -15.90 10.11 13.64
C PRO A 186 -15.72 8.85 12.79
N GLY A 187 -14.72 8.04 13.16
CA GLY A 187 -14.42 6.77 12.50
C GLY A 187 -13.67 6.87 11.18
N TYR A 188 -13.32 8.09 10.74
CA TYR A 188 -12.37 8.31 9.65
C TYR A 188 -10.96 8.57 10.17
N ALA A 189 -9.95 8.05 9.49
CA ALA A 189 -8.55 8.39 9.64
C ALA A 189 -7.84 8.10 8.31
N SER A 190 -6.75 8.81 8.04
CA SER A 190 -5.94 8.62 6.83
C SER A 190 -4.57 8.06 7.17
N PHE A 191 -4.00 7.27 6.28
CA PHE A 191 -2.74 6.58 6.49
C PHE A 191 -1.82 6.78 5.29
N VAL A 192 -0.54 7.06 5.55
CA VAL A 192 0.49 7.14 4.51
C VAL A 192 1.62 6.18 4.88
N CYS A 193 1.78 5.11 4.10
CA CYS A 193 2.82 4.11 4.28
C CYS A 193 3.98 4.40 3.31
N MET A 194 5.12 4.84 3.84
CA MET A 194 6.34 5.07 3.09
C MET A 194 7.25 3.84 3.19
N GLY A 195 7.49 3.19 2.05
CA GLY A 195 8.36 2.02 1.90
C GLY A 195 9.78 2.44 1.57
N LEU A 196 10.72 2.18 2.48
CA LEU A 196 12.17 2.37 2.30
C LEU A 196 12.84 1.12 1.73
N PRO A 197 13.95 1.26 0.99
CA PRO A 197 14.75 0.12 0.56
C PRO A 197 15.12 -0.81 1.71
N ALA A 198 15.18 -2.13 1.48
CA ALA A 198 15.52 -3.08 2.55
C ALA A 198 16.94 -2.83 3.12
N ALA A 199 17.84 -2.38 2.25
CA ALA A 199 19.13 -1.81 2.63
C ALA A 199 19.02 -0.27 2.65
N THR A 200 18.34 0.26 3.67
CA THR A 200 18.08 1.70 3.81
C THR A 200 19.39 2.49 3.99
N THR A 201 19.50 3.61 3.29
CA THR A 201 20.62 4.57 3.40
C THR A 201 20.14 5.91 3.96
N SER A 202 21.07 6.79 4.33
CA SER A 202 20.72 8.15 4.78
C SER A 202 19.95 8.94 3.72
N VAL A 203 20.24 8.74 2.42
CA VAL A 203 19.53 9.39 1.32
C VAL A 203 18.05 9.00 1.27
N ASP A 204 17.73 7.75 1.63
CA ASP A 204 16.35 7.27 1.68
C ASP A 204 15.59 7.89 2.87
N ILE A 205 16.27 8.02 4.02
CA ILE A 205 15.71 8.69 5.20
C ILE A 205 15.50 10.18 4.95
N ASP A 206 16.46 10.86 4.31
CA ASP A 206 16.36 12.27 3.95
C ASP A 206 15.19 12.50 2.98
N LEU A 207 14.99 11.60 2.01
CA LEU A 207 13.83 11.63 1.14
C LEU A 207 12.54 11.46 1.95
N ALA A 208 12.43 10.47 2.83
CA ALA A 208 11.25 10.27 3.68
C ALA A 208 10.94 11.50 4.54
N ALA A 209 11.95 12.10 5.16
CA ALA A 209 11.84 13.31 5.96
C ALA A 209 11.37 14.52 5.11
N SER A 210 11.89 14.65 3.89
CA SER A 210 11.50 15.71 2.95
C SER A 210 10.06 15.59 2.48
N LEU A 211 9.52 14.38 2.34
CA LEU A 211 8.12 14.13 1.97
C LEU A 211 7.19 14.28 3.18
N LEU A 212 7.64 13.86 4.36
CA LEU A 212 6.87 14.00 5.60
C LEU A 212 6.56 15.47 5.90
N THR A 213 7.54 16.37 5.72
CA THR A 213 7.39 17.81 6.01
C THR A 213 6.16 18.45 5.33
N PRO A 214 5.99 18.44 3.99
CA PRO A 214 4.82 19.00 3.34
C PRO A 214 3.52 18.23 3.61
N ILE A 215 3.59 16.92 3.90
CA ILE A 215 2.42 16.12 4.32
C ILE A 215 1.89 16.62 5.66
N VAL A 216 2.76 16.91 6.63
CA VAL A 216 2.32 17.31 7.98
C VAL A 216 2.07 18.82 8.10
N GLN A 217 2.78 19.65 7.32
CA GLN A 217 2.67 21.10 7.38
C GLN A 217 1.27 21.62 7.04
N SER A 218 0.49 20.91 6.22
CA SER A 218 -0.85 21.34 5.82
C SER A 218 -1.94 21.00 6.84
N ARG A 219 -1.61 20.32 7.96
CA ARG A 219 -2.61 19.73 8.85
C ARG A 219 -2.64 20.37 10.23
N ASN A 220 -3.85 20.67 10.70
CA ASN A 220 -4.14 21.16 12.07
C ASN A 220 -4.76 20.07 12.98
N LYS A 221 -4.50 18.79 12.69
CA LYS A 221 -5.13 17.65 13.37
C LYS A 221 -4.06 16.70 13.88
N ASP A 222 -4.48 15.82 14.79
CA ASP A 222 -3.62 14.78 15.36
C ASP A 222 -2.91 13.99 14.26
N THR A 223 -1.59 13.95 14.38
CA THR A 223 -0.72 13.27 13.43
C THR A 223 0.31 12.45 14.19
N ALA A 224 0.54 11.24 13.69
CA ALA A 224 1.57 10.36 14.22
C ALA A 224 2.54 9.88 13.15
N LEU A 225 3.76 9.59 13.61
CA LEU A 225 4.79 8.89 12.86
C LEU A 225 5.04 7.52 13.52
N GLY A 226 4.76 6.46 12.78
CA GLY A 226 5.02 5.08 13.20
C GLY A 226 6.37 4.58 12.70
N LEU A 227 7.12 3.97 13.62
CA LEU A 227 8.47 3.45 13.42
C LEU A 227 8.44 1.93 13.43
N PHE A 228 8.59 1.30 12.26
CA PHE A 228 8.43 -0.15 12.10
C PHE A 228 9.46 -0.99 12.87
N PHE A 229 10.65 -0.44 13.14
CA PHE A 229 11.74 -1.16 13.82
C PHE A 229 11.64 -1.07 15.34
N CYS A 230 10.80 -0.18 15.88
CA CYS A 230 10.77 0.14 17.30
C CYS A 230 9.79 -0.78 18.07
N PRO A 231 10.25 -1.58 19.04
CA PRO A 231 9.39 -2.46 19.84
C PRO A 231 8.37 -1.71 20.69
N MET A 232 7.18 -2.28 20.89
CA MET A 232 6.11 -1.67 21.69
C MET A 232 6.54 -1.27 23.11
N SER A 233 7.47 -2.01 23.74
CA SER A 233 8.06 -1.67 25.04
C SER A 233 8.77 -0.31 25.06
N ALA A 234 9.27 0.17 23.93
CA ALA A 234 9.98 1.45 23.82
C ALA A 234 9.04 2.67 23.69
N GLN A 235 7.71 2.48 23.70
CA GLN A 235 6.74 3.58 23.53
C GLN A 235 6.91 4.70 24.57
N SER A 236 7.22 4.36 25.83
CA SER A 236 7.43 5.36 26.89
C SER A 236 8.66 6.24 26.64
N ALA A 237 9.71 5.67 26.03
CA ALA A 237 10.90 6.41 25.64
C ALA A 237 10.61 7.36 24.46
N LEU A 238 9.83 6.91 23.47
CA LEU A 238 9.37 7.74 22.36
C LEU A 238 8.51 8.92 22.84
N ASP A 239 7.59 8.67 23.78
CA ASP A 239 6.74 9.70 24.37
C ASP A 239 7.58 10.72 25.17
N SER A 240 8.57 10.24 25.93
CA SER A 240 9.50 11.09 26.69
C SER A 240 10.40 11.94 25.79
N TYR A 241 10.89 11.39 24.68
CA TYR A 241 11.67 12.14 23.69
C TYR A 241 10.84 13.23 23.00
N SER A 242 9.56 12.94 22.70
CA SER A 242 8.66 13.93 22.09
C SER A 242 8.48 15.18 22.97
N GLN A 243 8.67 15.05 24.28
CA GLN A 243 8.58 16.15 25.25
C GLN A 243 9.93 16.79 25.57
N SER A 244 10.95 15.99 25.84
CA SER A 244 12.27 16.47 26.31
C SER A 244 13.24 16.81 25.19
N GLY A 245 13.14 16.10 24.05
CA GLY A 245 14.14 16.15 23.00
C GLY A 245 15.49 15.52 23.34
N ASP A 246 15.59 14.74 24.43
CA ASP A 246 16.84 14.08 24.84
C ASP A 246 17.15 12.86 23.94
N GLU A 247 18.01 13.08 22.96
CA GLU A 247 18.44 12.04 22.01
C GLU A 247 19.25 10.92 22.68
N ASN A 248 20.01 11.23 23.74
CA ASN A 248 20.87 10.25 24.39
C ASN A 248 20.05 9.28 25.25
N ALA A 249 19.10 9.82 26.01
CA ALA A 249 18.16 9.00 26.78
C ALA A 249 17.33 8.10 25.85
N LEU A 250 16.86 8.65 24.71
CA LEU A 250 16.12 7.88 23.72
C LEU A 250 16.94 6.69 23.17
N LYS A 251 18.18 6.96 22.72
CA LYS A 251 19.06 5.91 22.18
C LYS A 251 19.32 4.81 23.21
N ALA A 252 19.61 5.19 24.46
CA ALA A 252 19.83 4.23 25.53
C ALA A 252 18.63 3.31 25.74
N SER A 253 17.42 3.86 25.87
CA SER A 253 16.20 3.07 26.08
C SER A 253 15.84 2.19 24.87
N ILE A 254 16.00 2.69 23.65
CA ILE A 254 15.69 1.89 22.45
C ILE A 254 16.72 0.75 22.26
N LYS A 255 17.98 0.98 22.64
CA LYS A 255 19.01 -0.06 22.67
C LYS A 255 18.68 -1.16 23.68
N GLU A 256 18.18 -0.81 24.86
CA GLU A 256 17.72 -1.77 25.86
C GLU A 256 16.57 -2.66 25.33
N SER A 257 15.74 -2.13 24.43
CA SER A 257 14.69 -2.89 23.73
C SER A 257 15.22 -3.76 22.57
N GLY A 258 16.53 -3.76 22.29
CA GLY A 258 17.17 -4.65 21.32
C GLY A 258 17.34 -4.08 19.90
N VAL A 259 17.21 -2.76 19.72
CA VAL A 259 17.52 -2.08 18.45
C VAL A 259 18.98 -1.63 18.45
N ASP A 260 19.68 -1.78 17.33
CA ASP A 260 21.09 -1.38 17.24
C ASP A 260 21.27 0.15 17.11
N ASP A 261 22.44 0.64 17.54
CA ASP A 261 22.78 2.07 17.52
C ASP A 261 22.80 2.63 16.08
N GLY A 262 23.19 1.82 15.09
CA GLY A 262 23.25 2.22 13.68
C GLY A 262 21.87 2.52 13.09
N THR A 263 20.88 1.69 13.40
CA THR A 263 19.47 1.94 13.06
C THR A 263 18.98 3.24 13.71
N MET A 264 19.31 3.47 14.98
CA MET A 264 18.91 4.70 15.66
C MET A 264 19.55 5.96 15.06
N ASP A 265 20.84 5.91 14.73
CA ASP A 265 21.54 7.01 14.07
C ASP A 265 20.96 7.30 12.69
N LEU A 266 20.65 6.24 11.93
CA LEU A 266 20.06 6.33 10.60
C LEU A 266 18.69 7.01 10.62
N TYR A 267 17.82 6.68 11.58
CA TYR A 267 16.44 7.22 11.66
C TYR A 267 16.32 8.52 12.46
N MET A 268 17.38 8.97 13.13
CA MET A 268 17.35 10.19 13.94
C MET A 268 16.89 11.46 13.18
N PRO A 269 17.28 11.70 11.91
CA PRO A 269 16.75 12.85 11.15
C PRO A 269 15.22 12.86 11.05
N LEU A 270 14.61 11.68 10.88
CA LEU A 270 13.16 11.55 10.80
C LEU A 270 12.49 11.82 12.16
N LEU A 271 13.09 11.34 13.26
CA LEU A 271 12.65 11.62 14.63
C LEU A 271 12.72 13.13 14.96
N LYS A 272 13.73 13.83 14.44
CA LYS A 272 13.87 15.28 14.57
C LYS A 272 12.75 16.03 13.85
N VAL A 273 12.42 15.63 12.62
CA VAL A 273 11.27 16.18 11.88
C VAL A 273 9.97 15.93 12.64
N ALA A 274 9.78 14.72 13.17
CA ALA A 274 8.59 14.38 13.95
C ALA A 274 8.42 15.31 15.16
N ARG A 275 9.49 15.53 15.92
CA ARG A 275 9.50 16.47 17.05
C ARG A 275 9.27 17.91 16.61
N GLN A 276 9.92 18.37 15.54
CA GLN A 276 9.75 19.73 15.01
C GLN A 276 8.29 20.04 14.65
N HIS A 277 7.55 19.04 14.20
CA HIS A 277 6.14 19.16 13.85
C HIS A 277 5.18 18.62 14.94
N SER A 278 5.68 18.36 16.15
CA SER A 278 4.89 17.84 17.28
C SER A 278 4.09 16.57 16.95
N LEU A 279 4.65 15.69 16.12
CA LEU A 279 4.01 14.42 15.77
C LEU A 279 4.15 13.44 16.93
N GLN A 280 3.10 12.67 17.20
CA GLN A 280 3.21 11.56 18.14
C GLN A 280 4.02 10.42 17.51
N LEU A 281 5.00 9.91 18.22
CA LEU A 281 5.79 8.76 17.78
C LEU A 281 5.10 7.45 18.19
N LEU A 282 5.03 6.47 17.30
CA LEU A 282 4.42 5.15 17.58
C LEU A 282 5.44 4.03 17.36
N ALA A 283 5.60 3.18 18.37
CA ALA A 283 6.34 1.93 18.27
C ALA A 283 5.47 0.85 17.61
N LEU A 284 5.86 0.39 16.42
CA LEU A 284 5.04 -0.49 15.59
C LEU A 284 5.49 -1.96 15.56
N SER A 285 6.62 -2.28 16.20
CA SER A 285 7.19 -3.63 16.17
C SER A 285 6.74 -4.46 17.38
N PRO A 286 6.52 -5.78 17.22
CA PRO A 286 6.50 -6.70 18.37
C PRO A 286 7.83 -6.65 19.14
N GLU A 287 7.88 -7.24 20.34
CA GLU A 287 9.18 -7.35 21.01
C GLU A 287 10.09 -8.33 20.26
N VAL A 288 11.39 -8.04 20.28
CA VAL A 288 12.42 -8.81 19.57
C VAL A 288 12.35 -10.31 19.92
N GLN A 289 12.14 -10.65 21.19
CA GLN A 289 12.03 -12.04 21.65
C GLN A 289 10.84 -12.78 21.03
N ASP A 290 9.73 -12.10 20.77
CA ASP A 290 8.53 -12.71 20.17
C ASP A 290 8.67 -12.85 18.66
N ILE A 291 9.39 -11.94 18.01
CA ILE A 291 9.79 -12.06 16.60
C ILE A 291 10.65 -13.32 16.45
N GLU A 292 11.69 -13.47 17.28
CA GLU A 292 12.57 -14.65 17.29
C GLU A 292 11.81 -15.95 17.60
N SER A 293 10.94 -15.93 18.63
CA SER A 293 10.15 -17.10 19.00
C SER A 293 9.16 -17.48 17.90
N SER A 294 8.50 -16.50 17.27
CA SER A 294 7.60 -16.74 16.13
C SER A 294 8.35 -17.34 14.96
N ARG A 295 9.54 -16.83 14.63
CA ARG A 295 10.35 -17.37 13.53
C ARG A 295 10.77 -18.81 13.79
N LYS A 296 11.21 -19.11 15.02
CA LYS A 296 11.75 -20.43 15.37
C LYS A 296 10.66 -21.48 15.59
N ASN A 297 9.61 -21.11 16.31
CA ASN A 297 8.62 -22.05 16.87
C ASN A 297 7.20 -21.81 16.35
N GLY A 298 6.97 -20.79 15.54
CA GLY A 298 5.65 -20.38 15.06
C GLY A 298 4.89 -19.47 16.04
N LEU A 299 3.80 -18.87 15.58
CA LEU A 299 2.98 -17.90 16.33
C LEU A 299 2.44 -18.45 17.66
N GLN A 300 2.16 -19.75 17.73
CA GLN A 300 1.61 -20.41 18.91
C GLN A 300 2.58 -20.45 20.09
N SER A 301 3.88 -20.19 19.86
CA SER A 301 4.88 -20.08 20.92
C SER A 301 4.73 -18.79 21.74
N ILE A 302 4.02 -17.79 21.20
CA ILE A 302 3.76 -16.52 21.89
C ILE A 302 2.57 -16.69 22.83
N SER A 303 2.72 -16.19 24.06
CA SER A 303 1.65 -16.19 25.07
C SER A 303 0.35 -15.58 24.53
N PRO A 304 -0.83 -16.13 24.86
CA PRO A 304 -2.12 -15.60 24.42
C PRO A 304 -2.30 -14.09 24.64
N GLU A 305 -1.85 -13.59 25.79
CA GLU A 305 -1.99 -12.19 26.19
C GLU A 305 -1.22 -11.27 25.24
N ARG A 306 0.02 -11.62 24.91
CA ARG A 306 0.85 -10.86 23.95
C ARG A 306 0.30 -10.95 22.54
N ARG A 307 -0.18 -12.12 22.10
CA ARG A 307 -0.86 -12.25 20.80
C ARG A 307 -2.08 -11.33 20.70
N GLN A 308 -2.85 -11.17 21.78
CA GLN A 308 -3.99 -10.26 21.81
C GLN A 308 -3.58 -8.78 21.76
N GLN A 309 -2.37 -8.43 22.22
CA GLN A 309 -1.84 -7.08 22.07
C GLN A 309 -1.44 -6.77 20.63
N TYR A 310 -0.87 -7.76 19.94
CA TYR A 310 -0.36 -7.67 18.56
C TYR A 310 -1.44 -7.81 17.48
N VAL A 311 -2.45 -8.64 17.72
CA VAL A 311 -3.51 -8.95 16.75
C VAL A 311 -4.85 -8.53 17.33
N ALA A 312 -5.26 -7.28 17.06
CA ALA A 312 -6.52 -6.75 17.57
C ALA A 312 -7.77 -7.35 16.91
N ASP A 313 -7.62 -7.95 15.73
CA ASP A 313 -8.71 -8.64 15.01
C ASP A 313 -8.29 -10.08 14.64
N PRO A 314 -8.43 -11.03 15.58
CA PRO A 314 -8.09 -12.44 15.34
C PRO A 314 -8.95 -13.11 14.26
N GLN A 315 -10.22 -12.73 14.13
CA GLN A 315 -11.13 -13.35 13.15
C GLN A 315 -10.77 -12.91 11.73
N GLY A 316 -10.56 -11.61 11.52
CA GLY A 316 -10.09 -11.08 10.25
C GLY A 316 -8.66 -11.54 9.92
N PHE A 317 -7.81 -11.77 10.91
CA PHE A 317 -6.48 -12.36 10.72
C PHE A 317 -6.56 -13.78 10.15
N ILE A 318 -7.57 -14.57 10.54
CA ILE A 318 -7.78 -15.91 9.97
C ILE A 318 -8.41 -15.78 8.57
N SER A 319 -9.43 -14.93 8.40
CA SER A 319 -10.15 -14.82 7.13
C SER A 319 -9.27 -14.31 5.99
N VAL A 320 -8.31 -13.42 6.27
CA VAL A 320 -7.39 -12.91 5.22
C VAL A 320 -6.57 -14.03 4.58
N THR A 321 -6.27 -15.11 5.31
CA THR A 321 -5.53 -16.26 4.75
C THR A 321 -6.33 -17.05 3.72
N GLN A 322 -7.65 -16.85 3.68
CA GLN A 322 -8.55 -17.48 2.71
C GLN A 322 -8.76 -16.62 1.46
N ASP A 323 -8.36 -15.34 1.48
CA ASP A 323 -8.45 -14.46 0.31
C ASP A 323 -7.43 -14.89 -0.77
N PRO A 324 -7.87 -15.22 -2.00
CA PRO A 324 -6.96 -15.56 -3.10
C PRO A 324 -5.90 -14.49 -3.39
N ARG A 325 -6.22 -13.20 -3.19
CA ARG A 325 -5.26 -12.09 -3.32
C ARG A 325 -4.15 -12.20 -2.30
N TYR A 326 -4.48 -12.58 -1.07
CA TYR A 326 -3.49 -12.74 -0.01
C TYR A 326 -2.59 -13.95 -0.25
N LYS A 327 -3.14 -15.05 -0.77
CA LYS A 327 -2.34 -16.21 -1.22
C LYS A 327 -1.36 -15.79 -2.33
N LEU A 328 -1.84 -15.08 -3.34
CA LEU A 328 -1.01 -14.55 -4.42
C LEU A 328 0.11 -13.65 -3.87
N TYR A 329 -0.21 -12.73 -2.97
CA TYR A 329 0.77 -11.88 -2.28
C TYR A 329 1.81 -12.69 -1.50
N THR A 330 1.38 -13.70 -0.75
CA THR A 330 2.28 -14.54 0.03
C THR A 330 3.28 -15.27 -0.88
N ASP A 331 2.76 -15.93 -1.93
CA ASP A 331 3.56 -16.77 -2.83
C ASP A 331 4.46 -15.97 -3.78
N ARG A 332 3.96 -14.81 -4.25
CA ARG A 332 4.64 -13.99 -5.28
C ARG A 332 5.38 -12.80 -4.72
N SER A 333 5.10 -12.38 -3.49
CA SER A 333 5.77 -11.29 -2.81
C SER A 333 6.47 -11.74 -1.53
N LEU A 334 5.72 -12.01 -0.47
CA LEU A 334 6.25 -12.12 0.88
C LEU A 334 7.37 -13.18 0.99
N LEU A 335 7.10 -14.41 0.53
CA LEU A 335 8.06 -15.51 0.62
C LEU A 335 9.29 -15.34 -0.29
N LYS A 336 9.29 -14.36 -1.21
CA LYS A 336 10.44 -14.07 -2.06
C LYS A 336 11.53 -13.28 -1.35
N ASP A 337 11.22 -12.64 -0.23
CA ASP A 337 12.22 -11.96 0.61
C ASP A 337 12.82 -12.89 1.68
N PHE A 338 12.44 -14.17 1.70
CA PHE A 338 12.98 -15.11 2.67
C PHE A 338 14.49 -15.25 2.52
N THR A 339 15.20 -14.81 3.57
CA THR A 339 16.64 -15.01 3.73
C THR A 339 16.86 -15.82 5.00
N ALA A 340 17.42 -17.02 4.85
CA ALA A 340 17.66 -17.91 5.97
C ALA A 340 18.71 -17.32 6.93
N VAL A 341 18.35 -17.15 8.21
CA VAL A 341 19.30 -16.66 9.25
C VAL A 341 20.11 -17.79 9.86
N SER A 342 19.65 -19.04 9.72
CA SER A 342 20.35 -20.25 10.16
C SER A 342 20.06 -21.41 9.22
N LYS A 343 20.81 -22.52 9.35
CA LYS A 343 20.60 -23.71 8.52
C LYS A 343 19.23 -24.36 8.73
N ASP A 344 18.66 -24.21 9.91
CA ASP A 344 17.36 -24.79 10.28
C ASP A 344 16.20 -23.81 10.04
N ASP A 345 16.50 -22.59 9.58
CA ASP A 345 15.51 -21.56 9.31
C ASP A 345 14.72 -21.89 8.03
N LYS A 346 13.40 -21.76 8.12
CA LYS A 346 12.46 -22.18 7.07
C LYS A 346 11.58 -21.00 6.68
N ALA A 347 11.14 -21.01 5.42
CA ALA A 347 10.19 -20.03 4.90
C ALA A 347 8.89 -19.94 5.72
N THR A 348 8.46 -21.04 6.36
CA THR A 348 7.30 -21.06 7.26
C THR A 348 7.53 -20.25 8.54
N GLY A 349 8.74 -20.30 9.10
CA GLY A 349 9.13 -19.52 10.26
C GLY A 349 9.19 -18.04 9.92
N PHE A 350 9.85 -17.70 8.82
CA PHE A 350 9.85 -16.33 8.27
C PHE A 350 8.44 -15.81 7.98
N PHE A 351 7.55 -16.63 7.43
CA PHE A 351 6.15 -16.24 7.22
C PHE A 351 5.46 -15.91 8.54
N ALA A 352 5.59 -16.77 9.56
CA ALA A 352 5.01 -16.56 10.89
C ALA A 352 5.53 -15.28 11.56
N GLU A 353 6.83 -15.01 11.44
CA GLU A 353 7.45 -13.76 11.87
C GLU A 353 6.84 -12.57 11.14
N ARG A 354 6.83 -12.60 9.81
CA ARG A 354 6.44 -11.44 9.02
C ARG A 354 4.99 -11.07 9.18
N ILE A 355 4.08 -12.04 9.26
CA ILE A 355 2.66 -11.75 9.48
C ILE A 355 2.42 -11.16 10.87
N LEU A 356 3.18 -11.59 11.90
CA LEU A 356 3.11 -10.99 13.23
C LEU A 356 3.50 -9.52 13.21
N VAL A 357 4.62 -9.20 12.55
CA VAL A 357 5.11 -7.82 12.42
C VAL A 357 4.09 -6.96 11.67
N HIS A 358 3.53 -7.46 10.55
CA HIS A 358 2.52 -6.72 9.79
C HIS A 358 1.24 -6.48 10.58
N GLU A 359 0.75 -7.47 11.33
CA GLU A 359 -0.44 -7.33 12.18
C GLU A 359 -0.21 -6.37 13.35
N THR A 360 0.97 -6.42 13.98
CA THR A 360 1.30 -5.55 15.11
C THR A 360 1.34 -4.09 14.68
N ALA A 361 2.04 -3.80 13.58
CA ALA A 361 2.11 -2.45 13.03
C ALA A 361 0.73 -1.90 12.66
N ALA A 362 -0.10 -2.71 11.98
CA ALA A 362 -1.46 -2.33 11.63
C ALA A 362 -2.34 -2.13 12.88
N THR A 363 -2.20 -2.98 13.91
CA THR A 363 -2.92 -2.87 15.18
C THR A 363 -2.57 -1.60 15.93
N VAL A 364 -1.29 -1.25 16.06
CA VAL A 364 -0.88 -0.03 16.75
C VAL A 364 -1.38 1.21 16.00
N ALA A 365 -1.20 1.25 14.68
CA ALA A 365 -1.69 2.35 13.85
C ALA A 365 -3.23 2.50 13.93
N ALA A 366 -3.96 1.40 13.86
CA ALA A 366 -5.43 1.41 13.95
C ALA A 366 -5.91 1.82 15.34
N LYS A 367 -5.27 1.36 16.43
CA LYS A 367 -5.59 1.79 17.80
C LYS A 367 -5.43 3.29 17.97
N TYR A 368 -4.32 3.86 17.46
CA TYR A 368 -4.11 5.30 17.48
C TYR A 368 -5.24 6.04 16.74
N ALA A 369 -5.53 5.62 15.51
CA ALA A 369 -6.52 6.25 14.65
C ALA A 369 -7.95 6.20 15.23
N VAL A 370 -8.35 5.06 15.80
CA VAL A 370 -9.67 4.87 16.41
C VAL A 370 -9.84 5.72 17.68
N MET A 371 -8.75 6.03 18.39
CA MET A 371 -8.77 6.95 19.53
C MET A 371 -8.79 8.43 19.14
N ARG A 372 -8.33 8.75 17.92
CA ARG A 372 -8.19 10.13 17.43
C ARG A 372 -8.86 10.24 16.05
N PRO A 373 -10.17 10.52 16.00
CA PRO A 373 -10.87 10.70 14.74
C PRO A 373 -10.24 11.78 13.88
N GLU A 374 -10.30 11.59 12.58
CA GLU A 374 -9.65 12.45 11.60
C GLU A 374 -8.15 12.63 11.85
N SER A 375 -7.47 11.63 12.42
CA SER A 375 -6.02 11.64 12.52
C SER A 375 -5.35 11.23 11.22
N LEU A 376 -4.06 11.56 11.11
CA LEU A 376 -3.16 11.05 10.08
C LEU A 376 -2.09 10.17 10.74
N VAL A 377 -1.90 8.96 10.25
CA VAL A 377 -0.79 8.10 10.67
C VAL A 377 0.14 7.90 9.49
N THR A 378 1.35 8.43 9.59
CA THR A 378 2.42 8.15 8.63
C THR A 378 3.27 7.01 9.16
N ILE A 379 3.47 5.97 8.36
CA ILE A 379 4.24 4.78 8.71
C ILE A 379 5.47 4.75 7.83
N VAL A 380 6.64 4.60 8.43
CA VAL A 380 7.87 4.36 7.69
C VAL A 380 8.30 2.92 7.95
N ALA A 381 8.32 2.12 6.90
CA ALA A 381 8.63 0.69 6.92
C ALA A 381 9.46 0.30 5.69
N HIS A 382 9.97 -0.93 5.63
CA HIS A 382 10.66 -1.39 4.43
C HIS A 382 9.69 -1.70 3.28
N ILE A 383 10.14 -1.55 2.02
CA ILE A 383 9.37 -1.84 0.80
C ILE A 383 8.72 -3.24 0.83
N PRO A 384 9.41 -4.34 1.22
CA PRO A 384 8.79 -5.66 1.36
C PRO A 384 7.52 -5.68 2.23
N ASP A 385 7.39 -4.76 3.17
CA ASP A 385 6.30 -4.74 4.16
C ASP A 385 5.08 -3.92 3.73
N VAL A 386 5.21 -3.15 2.65
CA VAL A 386 4.15 -2.25 2.16
C VAL A 386 3.88 -2.40 0.66
N ARG A 387 4.74 -3.08 -0.10
CA ARG A 387 4.50 -3.31 -1.53
C ARG A 387 3.31 -4.26 -1.75
N PHE A 388 2.67 -4.11 -2.91
CA PHE A 388 1.50 -4.89 -3.33
C PHE A 388 0.30 -4.82 -2.38
N LEU A 389 0.16 -3.73 -1.63
CA LEU A 389 -1.05 -3.33 -0.89
C LEU A 389 -1.63 -4.36 0.10
N LEU A 390 -0.87 -5.40 0.45
CA LEU A 390 -1.34 -6.53 1.25
C LEU A 390 -0.40 -6.84 2.44
N GLY A 391 0.53 -5.94 2.74
CA GLY A 391 1.39 -5.98 3.93
C GLY A 391 0.72 -5.26 5.10
N ILE A 392 1.44 -4.33 5.73
CA ILE A 392 0.93 -3.48 6.82
C ILE A 392 -0.29 -2.67 6.34
N ASN A 393 -0.14 -2.02 5.19
CA ASN A 393 -1.14 -1.16 4.56
C ASN A 393 -2.48 -1.85 4.27
N GLY A 394 -2.46 -3.10 3.77
CA GLY A 394 -3.69 -3.86 3.49
C GLY A 394 -4.45 -4.31 4.73
N ARG A 395 -3.82 -4.29 5.91
CA ARG A 395 -4.44 -4.73 7.18
C ARG A 395 -5.15 -3.61 7.91
N ILE A 396 -4.67 -2.38 7.75
CA ILE A 396 -5.17 -1.22 8.51
C ILE A 396 -6.71 -1.07 8.40
N PRO A 397 -7.34 -1.09 7.19
CA PRO A 397 -8.79 -0.88 7.08
C PRO A 397 -9.59 -1.94 7.84
N ARG A 398 -9.17 -3.21 7.74
CA ARG A 398 -9.78 -4.34 8.45
C ARG A 398 -9.67 -4.18 9.96
N VAL A 399 -8.49 -3.86 10.47
CA VAL A 399 -8.28 -3.72 11.93
C VAL A 399 -9.02 -2.49 12.48
N CYS A 400 -9.06 -1.39 11.73
CA CYS A 400 -9.90 -0.24 12.06
C CYS A 400 -11.38 -0.62 12.13
N ALA A 401 -11.88 -1.42 11.18
CA ALA A 401 -13.26 -1.90 11.19
C ALA A 401 -13.58 -2.68 12.47
N ALA A 402 -12.74 -3.66 12.84
CA ALA A 402 -12.94 -4.48 14.03
C ALA A 402 -12.94 -3.64 15.33
N LEU A 403 -11.99 -2.71 15.48
CA LEU A 403 -11.89 -1.83 16.65
C LEU A 403 -13.06 -0.83 16.72
N ASN A 404 -13.52 -0.30 15.59
CA ASN A 404 -14.67 0.60 15.53
C ASN A 404 -15.98 -0.13 15.87
N SER A 405 -16.15 -1.38 15.42
CA SER A 405 -17.30 -2.21 15.79
C SER A 405 -17.41 -2.43 17.30
N GLN A 406 -16.28 -2.65 17.99
CA GLN A 406 -16.24 -2.78 19.45
C GLN A 406 -16.69 -1.49 20.16
N ARG A 407 -16.46 -0.34 19.53
CA ARG A 407 -16.81 0.99 20.06
C ARG A 407 -18.15 1.54 19.57
N GLN A 408 -18.85 0.81 18.70
CA GLN A 408 -20.09 1.26 18.06
C GLN A 408 -19.92 2.59 17.28
N VAL A 409 -18.73 2.83 16.73
CA VAL A 409 -18.43 3.98 15.85
C VAL A 409 -18.52 3.51 14.40
N PRO A 410 -19.12 4.29 13.47
CA PRO A 410 -19.13 3.92 12.06
C PRO A 410 -17.70 3.83 11.53
N ASN A 411 -17.33 2.71 10.89
CA ASN A 411 -16.03 2.61 10.23
C ASN A 411 -16.05 3.34 8.89
N LYS A 412 -15.21 4.36 8.75
CA LYS A 412 -15.01 5.09 7.49
C LYS A 412 -13.62 4.85 6.87
N VAL A 413 -12.77 4.05 7.51
CA VAL A 413 -11.45 3.69 6.97
C VAL A 413 -11.63 2.56 5.96
N THR A 414 -11.44 2.89 4.68
CA THR A 414 -11.42 1.95 3.56
C THR A 414 -10.02 1.86 2.96
N ASP A 415 -9.81 1.01 1.96
CA ASP A 415 -8.53 0.91 1.24
C ASP A 415 -8.09 2.25 0.63
N ASN A 416 -9.05 3.11 0.26
CA ASN A 416 -8.78 4.44 -0.28
C ASN A 416 -8.21 5.40 0.78
N ALA A 417 -8.40 5.12 2.07
CA ALA A 417 -7.83 5.92 3.16
C ALA A 417 -6.34 5.61 3.40
N VAL A 418 -5.80 4.55 2.78
CA VAL A 418 -4.42 4.11 2.93
C VAL A 418 -3.63 4.35 1.65
N THR A 419 -2.70 5.29 1.69
CA THR A 419 -1.78 5.59 0.59
C THR A 419 -0.44 4.91 0.81
N THR A 420 0.15 4.36 -0.26
CA THR A 420 1.48 3.74 -0.24
C THR A 420 2.43 4.46 -1.19
N ILE A 421 3.59 4.86 -0.67
CA ILE A 421 4.66 5.52 -1.42
C ILE A 421 5.91 4.66 -1.30
N LEU A 422 6.49 4.19 -2.41
CA LEU A 422 7.81 3.52 -2.37
C LEU A 422 8.91 4.54 -2.68
N LEU A 423 9.92 4.57 -1.82
CA LEU A 423 11.03 5.51 -1.86
C LEU A 423 12.25 4.80 -2.45
N ASN A 424 12.83 5.39 -3.51
CA ASN A 424 13.94 4.83 -4.27
C ASN A 424 13.80 3.34 -4.62
N PRO A 425 12.63 2.85 -5.06
CA PRO A 425 12.44 1.42 -5.29
C PRO A 425 13.36 0.92 -6.40
N THR A 426 13.93 -0.26 -6.20
CA THR A 426 14.71 -0.98 -7.20
C THR A 426 13.89 -2.07 -7.91
N ALA A 427 14.39 -2.53 -9.06
CA ALA A 427 13.80 -3.66 -9.77
C ALA A 427 13.77 -4.94 -8.90
N SER A 428 14.83 -5.19 -8.13
CA SER A 428 14.90 -6.32 -7.19
C SER A 428 13.88 -6.21 -6.07
N GLU A 429 13.70 -5.03 -5.48
CA GLU A 429 12.74 -4.83 -4.38
C GLU A 429 11.29 -4.92 -4.80
N THR A 430 11.01 -4.65 -6.07
CA THR A 430 9.71 -4.89 -6.68
C THR A 430 9.58 -6.32 -7.23
N LEU A 431 10.58 -7.18 -7.04
CA LEU A 431 10.62 -8.57 -7.51
C LEU A 431 10.51 -8.70 -9.03
N SER A 432 11.10 -7.76 -9.75
CA SER A 432 11.30 -7.85 -11.19
C SER A 432 12.55 -8.68 -11.49
N ALA A 433 12.43 -9.63 -12.41
CA ALA A 433 13.58 -10.33 -12.97
C ALA A 433 14.32 -9.50 -14.05
N SER A 434 13.74 -8.37 -14.45
CA SER A 434 14.30 -7.46 -15.44
C SER A 434 14.93 -6.24 -14.77
N ARG A 435 15.48 -5.33 -15.58
CA ARG A 435 15.95 -4.02 -15.12
C ARG A 435 14.83 -3.01 -14.84
N TYR A 436 13.60 -3.29 -15.27
CA TYR A 436 12.43 -2.44 -15.06
C TYR A 436 11.78 -2.75 -13.72
N LEU A 437 11.14 -1.76 -13.10
CA LEU A 437 10.27 -2.00 -11.95
C LEU A 437 9.12 -2.93 -12.32
N ARG A 438 8.73 -3.78 -11.39
CA ARG A 438 7.50 -4.54 -11.49
C ARG A 438 6.38 -3.77 -10.80
N LEU A 439 5.38 -3.37 -11.57
CA LEU A 439 4.29 -2.53 -11.08
C LEU A 439 3.12 -3.33 -10.50
N GLU A 440 3.16 -4.65 -10.57
CA GLU A 440 2.00 -5.50 -10.28
C GLU A 440 2.36 -6.96 -9.97
N ILE A 441 1.48 -7.63 -9.23
CA ILE A 441 1.38 -9.10 -9.15
C ILE A 441 0.01 -9.54 -9.68
N GLY A 442 -0.12 -10.80 -10.10
CA GLY A 442 -1.40 -11.35 -10.57
C GLY A 442 -1.66 -11.16 -12.07
N THR A 443 -0.63 -11.17 -12.91
CA THR A 443 -0.76 -10.97 -14.36
C THR A 443 -1.10 -12.24 -15.16
N GLY A 444 -1.22 -13.39 -14.48
CA GLY A 444 -1.64 -14.64 -15.13
C GLY A 444 -3.13 -14.61 -15.46
N PRO A 445 -3.59 -15.30 -16.53
CA PRO A 445 -4.99 -15.33 -16.91
C PRO A 445 -5.92 -15.81 -15.78
N GLU A 446 -5.44 -16.70 -14.92
CA GLU A 446 -6.14 -17.23 -13.75
C GLU A 446 -6.04 -16.35 -12.50
N THR A 447 -5.22 -15.30 -12.53
CA THR A 447 -4.98 -14.39 -11.40
C THR A 447 -5.31 -12.93 -11.68
N LEU A 448 -5.79 -12.62 -12.89
CA LEU A 448 -6.01 -11.25 -13.35
C LEU A 448 -7.05 -10.51 -12.49
N GLU A 449 -8.08 -11.21 -12.02
CA GLU A 449 -9.08 -10.67 -11.08
C GLU A 449 -8.48 -10.26 -9.72
N TYR A 450 -7.32 -10.81 -9.38
CA TYR A 450 -6.58 -10.55 -8.14
C TYR A 450 -5.36 -9.66 -8.36
N GLN A 451 -5.24 -9.05 -9.54
CA GLN A 451 -4.13 -8.17 -9.88
C GLN A 451 -4.03 -7.06 -8.83
N THR A 452 -2.82 -6.89 -8.30
CA THR A 452 -2.56 -5.89 -7.28
C THR A 452 -1.34 -5.07 -7.67
N LYS A 453 -1.51 -3.75 -7.74
CA LYS A 453 -0.44 -2.81 -8.06
C LYS A 453 0.60 -2.72 -6.93
N VAL A 454 1.83 -2.36 -7.26
CA VAL A 454 2.97 -2.36 -6.34
C VAL A 454 2.85 -1.33 -5.23
N ALA A 455 2.29 -0.15 -5.52
CA ALA A 455 2.02 0.94 -4.59
C ALA A 455 1.11 1.98 -5.26
N ASP A 456 0.82 3.10 -4.60
CA ASP A 456 0.11 4.23 -5.22
C ASP A 456 1.06 5.22 -5.87
N TYR A 457 2.22 5.43 -5.25
CA TYR A 457 3.24 6.36 -5.72
C TYR A 457 4.62 5.72 -5.66
N LEU A 458 5.48 6.14 -6.59
CA LEU A 458 6.91 5.87 -6.59
C LEU A 458 7.63 7.22 -6.51
N TRP A 459 8.55 7.36 -5.58
CA TRP A 459 9.31 8.59 -5.37
C TRP A 459 10.80 8.31 -5.36
N PHE A 460 11.57 9.16 -6.01
CA PHE A 460 13.01 9.02 -6.13
C PHE A 460 13.71 10.29 -5.63
N SER A 461 14.85 10.12 -4.96
CA SER A 461 15.74 11.20 -4.52
C SER A 461 16.41 11.91 -5.69
N SER A 462 16.52 11.22 -6.83
CA SER A 462 17.06 11.72 -8.08
C SER A 462 16.34 11.08 -9.27
N SER A 463 16.39 11.72 -10.44
CA SER A 463 15.76 11.21 -11.64
C SER A 463 16.14 9.74 -11.92
N PRO A 464 15.19 8.78 -11.92
CA PRO A 464 15.51 7.36 -12.10
C PRO A 464 16.09 7.09 -13.49
N LYS A 465 16.82 5.99 -13.64
CA LYS A 465 17.35 5.56 -14.94
C LYS A 465 16.20 5.25 -15.90
N VAL A 466 16.36 5.56 -17.20
CA VAL A 466 15.31 5.34 -18.22
C VAL A 466 14.85 3.89 -18.24
N ASN A 467 15.80 2.96 -18.11
CA ASN A 467 15.53 1.53 -18.14
C ASN A 467 14.93 0.98 -16.84
N LEU A 468 14.72 1.81 -15.82
CA LEU A 468 14.05 1.42 -14.58
C LEU A 468 12.52 1.59 -14.69
N ILE A 469 12.05 2.56 -15.47
CA ILE A 469 10.66 2.98 -15.51
C ILE A 469 9.93 2.31 -16.68
N PRO A 470 9.06 1.32 -16.44
CA PRO A 470 8.25 0.71 -17.51
C PRO A 470 7.00 1.57 -17.82
N ARG A 471 6.40 1.35 -18.99
CA ARG A 471 5.00 1.73 -19.31
C ARG A 471 4.61 3.16 -18.88
N LEU A 472 5.39 4.14 -19.32
CA LEU A 472 5.06 5.55 -19.13
C LEU A 472 3.82 5.92 -19.94
N MET A 473 2.83 6.50 -19.28
CA MET A 473 1.72 7.15 -19.97
C MET A 473 2.17 8.55 -20.40
N ASN A 474 1.88 8.92 -21.65
CA ASN A 474 2.01 10.30 -22.08
C ASN A 474 0.89 11.08 -21.39
N ALA A 475 1.23 11.85 -20.35
CA ALA A 475 0.31 12.69 -19.61
C ALA A 475 0.02 14.01 -20.34
#